data_AF-R9P9A8-F1
#
_entry.id   AF-R9P9A8-F1
#
_cell.length_a   1.000
_cell.length_b   1.000
_cell.length_c   1.000
_cell.angle_alpha   90.00
_cell.angle_beta   90.00
_cell.angle_gamma   90.00
#
_symmetry.space_group_name_H-M   'P 1'
#
loop_
_entity.id
_entity.type
_entity.pdbx_description
1 polymer ?
#
loop_
_entity_poly.entity_id
_entity_poly.type
_entity_poly.pdbx_seq_one_letter_code
_entity_poly.pdbx_strand_id
1 'polypeptide(L)'
;MRRFIFTLTLLLISILVLNSFPSRGSDFDGQLDHDVNPEIAEQIQEIKEAQHAVESLERYASVPPDYFSPLVGYTEEAAERARSHVASSSSRFFLRPDSRYLGAVVAYSTFSFHHPRTHRRVFAVAMLRLRKHREGGFLGEAYFPEGLMLGEKRDLWQRLNRQATFDRRDLIRHFGPLALHLP
;
A
#
# COMPACT_ATOMS: atom_id res chain seq x y z
N MET A 1 -14.71 -53.46 35.45
CA MET A 1 -15.16 -52.06 35.63
C MET A 1 -14.31 -51.22 36.59
N ARG A 2 -13.74 -51.75 37.69
CA ARG A 2 -12.95 -50.96 38.67
C ARG A 2 -11.62 -50.35 38.18
N ARG A 3 -10.99 -50.88 37.12
CA ARG A 3 -9.69 -50.40 36.61
C ARG A 3 -9.79 -49.17 35.69
N PHE A 4 -10.95 -48.91 35.10
CA PHE A 4 -11.17 -47.80 34.17
C PHE A 4 -11.45 -46.46 34.88
N ILE A 5 -11.97 -46.52 36.11
CA ILE A 5 -12.26 -45.34 36.92
C ILE A 5 -10.97 -44.75 37.49
N PHE A 6 -9.99 -45.59 37.83
CA PHE A 6 -8.71 -45.14 38.38
C PHE A 6 -7.82 -44.40 37.39
N THR A 7 -7.86 -44.76 36.10
CA THR A 7 -7.08 -44.05 35.08
C THR A 7 -7.69 -42.71 34.71
N LEU A 8 -9.03 -42.59 34.74
CA LEU A 8 -9.73 -41.34 34.45
C LEU A 8 -9.58 -40.31 35.58
N THR A 9 -9.60 -40.74 36.85
CA THR A 9 -9.34 -39.84 37.98
C THR A 9 -7.89 -39.36 38.06
N LEU A 10 -6.92 -40.20 37.68
CA LEU A 10 -5.50 -39.80 37.66
C LEU A 10 -5.22 -38.72 36.59
N LEU A 11 -5.87 -38.83 35.43
CA LEU A 11 -5.75 -37.85 34.34
C LEU A 11 -6.35 -36.49 34.73
N LEU A 12 -7.51 -36.48 35.41
CA LEU A 12 -8.17 -35.25 35.83
C LEU A 12 -7.40 -34.48 36.92
N ILE A 13 -6.73 -35.19 37.82
CA ILE A 13 -5.86 -34.59 38.84
C ILE A 13 -4.61 -33.97 38.19
N SER A 14 -4.09 -34.58 37.12
CA SER A 14 -2.92 -34.06 36.40
C SER A 14 -3.22 -32.73 35.68
N ILE A 15 -4.44 -32.55 35.18
CA ILE A 15 -4.87 -31.30 34.52
C ILE A 15 -5.13 -30.17 35.54
N LEU A 16 -5.52 -30.51 36.77
CA LEU A 16 -5.77 -29.52 37.83
C LEU A 16 -4.48 -28.96 38.46
N VAL A 17 -3.41 -29.76 38.52
CA VAL A 17 -2.11 -29.30 39.08
C VAL A 17 -1.38 -28.35 38.13
N LEU A 18 -1.58 -28.46 36.81
CA LEU A 18 -0.96 -27.56 35.82
C LEU A 18 -1.57 -26.13 35.78
N ASN A 19 -2.74 -25.91 36.41
CA ASN A 19 -3.41 -24.60 36.44
C ASN A 19 -3.19 -23.82 37.75
N SER A 20 -2.36 -24.32 38.66
CA SER A 20 -2.18 -23.73 40.00
C SER A 20 -0.75 -23.22 40.22
N PHE A 21 -0.17 -22.53 39.24
CA PHE A 21 0.93 -21.61 39.51
C PHE A 21 0.34 -20.23 39.82
N PRO A 22 0.33 -19.78 41.08
CA PRO A 22 0.14 -18.37 41.36
C PRO A 22 1.36 -17.62 40.81
N SER A 23 1.22 -16.95 39.67
CA SER A 23 2.18 -15.92 39.28
C SER A 23 2.04 -14.77 40.27
N ARG A 24 2.88 -14.86 41.29
CA ARG A 24 3.24 -13.84 42.26
C ARG A 24 3.23 -12.46 41.60
N GLY A 25 2.36 -11.57 42.09
CA GLY A 25 2.43 -10.16 41.77
C GLY A 25 3.83 -9.65 42.09
N SER A 26 4.56 -9.26 41.05
CA SER A 26 5.66 -8.33 41.19
C SER A 26 5.09 -6.94 40.95
N ASP A 27 5.01 -6.14 41.99
CA ASP A 27 5.15 -4.70 41.86
C ASP A 27 6.45 -4.45 41.08
N PHE A 28 6.30 -4.15 39.80
CA PHE A 28 7.39 -3.70 38.95
C PHE A 28 6.83 -2.49 38.21
N ASP A 29 7.42 -1.33 38.49
CA ASP A 29 7.29 -0.12 37.67
C ASP A 29 7.81 -0.46 36.26
N GLY A 30 6.95 -1.12 35.49
CA GLY A 30 7.20 -1.58 34.14
C GLY A 30 6.62 -0.56 33.18
N GLN A 31 7.45 0.42 32.83
CA GLN A 31 7.32 1.22 31.63
C GLN A 31 6.81 0.31 30.50
N LEU A 32 5.62 0.59 29.98
CA LEU A 32 5.01 -0.14 28.88
C LEU A 32 5.91 0.04 27.65
N ASP A 33 6.90 -0.84 27.49
CA ASP A 33 7.47 -1.13 26.19
C ASP A 33 6.33 -1.70 25.36
N HIS A 34 5.68 -0.81 24.60
CA HIS A 34 4.95 -1.21 23.43
C HIS A 34 5.95 -1.94 22.52
N ASP A 35 5.92 -3.27 22.55
CA ASP A 35 6.36 -4.13 21.45
C ASP A 35 5.50 -3.80 20.22
N VAL A 36 5.74 -2.63 19.63
CA VAL A 36 5.28 -2.29 18.29
C VAL A 36 6.03 -3.22 17.38
N ASN A 37 5.36 -4.26 16.86
CA ASN A 37 5.92 -5.04 15.76
C ASN A 37 6.26 -4.06 14.62
N PRO A 38 7.56 -3.81 14.34
CA PRO A 38 7.97 -2.74 13.43
C PRO A 38 7.42 -2.96 12.02
N GLU A 39 7.26 -4.22 11.61
CA GLU A 39 6.72 -4.60 10.30
C GLU A 39 5.25 -4.17 10.12
N ILE A 40 4.44 -4.24 11.17
CA ILE A 40 3.03 -3.81 11.13
C ILE A 40 2.95 -2.28 11.13
N ALA A 41 3.79 -1.61 11.92
CA ALA A 41 3.82 -0.16 11.97
C ALA A 41 4.28 0.46 10.64
N GLU A 42 5.26 -0.16 9.98
CA GLU A 42 5.72 0.22 8.64
C GLU A 42 4.61 0.06 7.60
N GLN A 43 3.92 -1.09 7.56
CA GLN A 43 2.80 -1.31 6.64
C GLN A 43 1.64 -0.32 6.87
N ILE A 44 1.29 -0.03 8.13
CA ILE A 44 0.28 0.99 8.46
C ILE A 44 0.72 2.36 7.94
N GLN A 45 1.99 2.71 8.11
CA GLN A 45 2.52 3.97 7.63
C GLN A 45 2.46 4.05 6.10
N GLU A 46 2.89 3.02 5.38
CA GLU A 46 2.85 2.95 3.91
C GLU A 46 1.42 3.11 3.36
N ILE A 47 0.45 2.42 3.95
CA ILE A 47 -0.97 2.55 3.57
C ILE A 47 -1.46 3.99 3.79
N LYS A 48 -1.09 4.62 4.92
CA LYS A 48 -1.42 6.03 5.16
C LYS A 48 -0.77 6.96 4.14
N GLU A 49 0.45 6.66 3.70
CA GLU A 49 1.13 7.44 2.66
C GLU A 49 0.42 7.35 1.31
N ALA A 50 0.02 6.13 0.94
CA ALA A 50 -0.74 5.85 -0.26
C ALA A 50 -2.12 6.52 -0.21
N GLN A 51 -2.81 6.46 0.94
CA GLN A 51 -4.14 7.05 1.13
C GLN A 51 -4.10 8.56 0.92
N HIS A 52 -3.15 9.25 1.53
CA HIS A 52 -2.99 10.69 1.34
C HIS A 52 -2.68 11.05 -0.12
N ALA A 53 -1.89 10.23 -0.82
CA ALA A 53 -1.63 10.43 -2.24
C ALA A 53 -2.90 10.25 -3.10
N VAL A 54 -3.76 9.29 -2.75
CA VAL A 54 -5.07 9.08 -3.39
C VAL A 54 -6.02 10.25 -3.13
N GLU A 55 -6.11 10.76 -1.90
CA GLU A 55 -6.97 11.92 -1.60
C GLU A 55 -6.58 13.17 -2.40
N SER A 56 -5.29 13.36 -2.65
CA SER A 56 -4.79 14.43 -3.52
C SER A 56 -5.20 14.19 -4.99
N LEU A 57 -5.13 12.93 -5.45
CA LEU A 57 -5.58 12.52 -6.78
C LEU A 57 -7.09 12.73 -6.96
N GLU A 58 -7.91 12.34 -5.98
CA GLU A 58 -9.37 12.45 -6.02
C GLU A 58 -9.82 13.90 -6.12
N ARG A 59 -9.25 14.77 -5.27
CA ARG A 59 -9.48 16.22 -5.34
C ARG A 59 -9.07 16.79 -6.69
N TYR A 60 -7.92 16.37 -7.22
CA TYR A 60 -7.46 16.82 -8.53
C TYR A 60 -8.38 16.35 -9.67
N ALA A 61 -8.82 15.10 -9.63
CA ALA A 61 -9.71 14.50 -10.62
C ALA A 61 -11.17 14.95 -10.48
N SER A 62 -11.50 15.72 -9.43
CA SER A 62 -12.86 16.15 -9.09
C SER A 62 -13.84 14.97 -8.99
N VAL A 63 -13.37 13.88 -8.38
CA VAL A 63 -14.19 12.71 -8.06
C VAL A 63 -14.52 12.68 -6.56
N PRO A 64 -15.57 11.96 -6.13
CA PRO A 64 -15.87 11.79 -4.71
C PRO A 64 -14.69 11.20 -3.93
N PRO A 65 -14.63 11.40 -2.60
CA PRO A 65 -13.71 10.66 -1.74
C PRO A 65 -13.88 9.14 -1.86
N ASP A 66 -12.81 8.39 -1.66
CA ASP A 66 -12.75 6.92 -1.73
C ASP A 66 -13.17 6.34 -3.09
N TYR A 67 -13.09 7.15 -4.15
CA TYR A 67 -13.37 6.74 -5.51
C TYR A 67 -12.34 5.72 -6.01
N PHE A 68 -11.04 5.89 -5.73
CA PHE A 68 -10.04 4.94 -6.20
C PHE A 68 -9.83 3.75 -5.25
N SER A 69 -10.93 3.08 -4.90
CA SER A 69 -10.95 1.89 -4.04
C SER A 69 -11.13 0.61 -4.88
N PRO A 70 -10.34 -0.45 -4.63
CA PRO A 70 -9.37 -0.58 -3.54
C PRO A 70 -8.05 0.14 -3.81
N LEU A 71 -7.45 0.63 -2.72
CA LEU A 71 -6.08 1.12 -2.68
C LEU A 71 -5.13 -0.03 -2.34
N VAL A 72 -4.13 -0.24 -3.17
CA VAL A 72 -3.04 -1.18 -2.91
C VAL A 72 -1.82 -0.36 -2.51
N GLY A 73 -1.39 -0.48 -1.26
CA GLY A 73 -0.14 0.11 -0.77
C GLY A 73 1.09 -0.56 -1.38
N TYR A 74 2.22 -0.52 -0.68
CA TYR A 74 3.41 -1.24 -1.13
C TYR A 74 3.19 -2.76 -0.99
N THR A 75 3.34 -3.48 -2.11
CA THR A 75 3.46 -4.94 -2.17
C THR A 75 4.45 -5.25 -3.28
N GLU A 76 5.19 -6.35 -3.20
CA GLU A 76 6.20 -6.67 -4.23
C GLU A 76 5.57 -6.82 -5.63
N GLU A 77 4.37 -7.41 -5.72
CA GLU A 77 3.66 -7.53 -7.00
C GLU A 77 3.26 -6.16 -7.58
N ALA A 78 2.87 -5.20 -6.74
CA ALA A 78 2.54 -3.84 -7.15
C ALA A 78 3.80 -3.04 -7.50
N ALA A 79 4.87 -3.19 -6.72
CA ALA A 79 6.15 -2.57 -7.00
C ALA A 79 6.69 -3.04 -8.35
N GLU A 80 6.63 -4.33 -8.65
CA GLU A 80 7.09 -4.87 -9.93
C GLU A 80 6.25 -4.37 -11.12
N ARG A 81 4.92 -4.28 -10.96
CA ARG A 81 4.06 -3.65 -11.97
C ARG A 81 4.42 -2.19 -12.18
N ALA A 82 4.66 -1.44 -11.11
CA ALA A 82 5.09 -0.06 -11.17
C ALA A 82 6.46 0.08 -11.86
N ARG A 83 7.46 -0.75 -11.52
CA ARG A 83 8.77 -0.78 -12.17
C ARG A 83 8.64 -1.04 -13.67
N SER A 84 7.89 -2.06 -14.05
CA SER A 84 7.61 -2.41 -15.45
C SER A 84 6.90 -1.28 -16.21
N HIS A 85 5.88 -0.69 -15.59
CA HIS A 85 5.15 0.46 -16.15
C HIS A 85 6.07 1.67 -16.34
N VAL A 86 6.82 2.06 -15.31
CA VAL A 86 7.73 3.21 -15.35
C VAL A 86 8.86 3.03 -16.37
N ALA A 87 9.31 1.79 -16.61
CA ALA A 87 10.29 1.47 -17.63
C ALA A 87 9.75 1.65 -19.07
N SER A 88 8.43 1.60 -19.27
CA SER A 88 7.82 1.79 -20.59
C SER A 88 8.02 3.22 -21.13
N SER A 89 8.39 3.32 -22.41
CA SER A 89 8.53 4.61 -23.11
C SER A 89 7.20 5.34 -23.32
N SER A 90 6.08 4.60 -23.25
CA SER A 90 4.73 5.16 -23.36
C SER A 90 4.22 5.77 -22.06
N SER A 91 4.93 5.59 -20.94
CA SER A 91 4.46 6.05 -19.65
C SER A 91 4.51 7.57 -19.55
N ARG A 92 3.43 8.11 -18.98
CA ARG A 92 3.18 9.54 -18.87
C ARG A 92 2.73 9.88 -17.47
N PHE A 93 3.20 11.01 -16.96
CA PHE A 93 3.03 11.41 -15.59
C PHE A 93 2.48 12.81 -15.49
N PHE A 94 1.57 13.04 -14.56
CA PHE A 94 1.29 14.37 -14.04
C PHE A 94 1.80 14.48 -12.61
N LEU A 95 2.17 15.68 -12.21
CA LEU A 95 2.82 15.94 -10.94
C LEU A 95 1.92 16.77 -10.03
N ARG A 96 1.84 16.42 -8.75
CA ARG A 96 1.22 17.24 -7.71
C ARG A 96 2.20 17.46 -6.57
N PRO A 97 2.21 18.63 -5.92
CA PRO A 97 2.97 18.81 -4.69
C PRO A 97 2.55 17.79 -3.63
N ASP A 98 3.53 17.22 -2.92
CA ASP A 98 3.25 16.39 -1.74
C ASP A 98 3.15 17.31 -0.51
N SER A 99 1.94 17.51 0.03
CA SER A 99 1.72 18.40 1.17
C SER A 99 2.37 17.90 2.47
N ARG A 100 2.83 16.65 2.53
CA ARG A 100 3.49 16.09 3.72
C ARG A 100 4.99 16.35 3.76
N TYR A 101 5.60 16.60 2.61
CA TYR A 101 7.06 16.74 2.51
C TYR A 101 7.44 17.93 1.62
N LEU A 102 8.02 18.95 2.23
CA LEU A 102 8.48 20.14 1.52
C LEU A 102 9.46 19.75 0.40
N GLY A 103 9.18 20.23 -0.82
CA GLY A 103 10.02 19.96 -1.99
C GLY A 103 9.87 18.57 -2.61
N ALA A 104 8.99 17.72 -2.07
CA ALA A 104 8.59 16.48 -2.73
C ALA A 104 7.37 16.69 -3.63
N VAL A 105 7.26 15.86 -4.67
CA VAL A 105 6.07 15.77 -5.50
C VAL A 105 5.60 14.33 -5.58
N VAL A 106 4.31 14.13 -5.82
CA VAL A 106 3.76 12.85 -6.21
C VAL A 106 3.54 12.87 -7.72
N ALA A 107 4.17 11.92 -8.42
CA ALA A 107 3.92 11.64 -9.82
C ALA A 107 2.86 10.54 -9.94
N TYR A 108 1.85 10.80 -10.77
CA TYR A 108 0.74 9.90 -11.02
C TYR A 108 0.78 9.45 -12.48
N SER A 109 0.60 8.15 -12.70
CA SER A 109 0.55 7.59 -14.06
C SER A 109 -0.56 6.57 -14.19
N THR A 110 -1.44 6.74 -15.19
CA THR A 110 -2.50 5.77 -15.45
C THR A 110 -1.97 4.60 -16.28
N PHE A 111 -2.41 3.38 -15.94
CA PHE A 111 -2.00 2.17 -16.64
C PHE A 111 -3.01 1.04 -16.43
N SER A 112 -2.94 0.02 -17.30
CA SER A 112 -3.89 -1.09 -17.29
C SER A 112 -3.15 -2.37 -17.49
N PHE A 113 -3.58 -3.39 -16.77
CA PHE A 113 -3.02 -4.73 -16.82
C PHE A 113 -4.14 -5.75 -16.77
N HIS A 114 -3.83 -7.00 -17.07
CA HIS A 114 -4.75 -8.11 -16.83
C HIS A 114 -4.45 -8.66 -15.43
N HIS A 115 -5.47 -8.68 -14.57
CA HIS A 115 -5.32 -9.23 -13.23
C HIS A 115 -4.90 -10.72 -13.33
N PRO A 116 -3.85 -11.17 -12.62
CA PRO A 116 -3.28 -12.50 -12.83
C PRO A 116 -4.26 -13.63 -12.54
N ARG A 117 -5.11 -13.47 -11.52
CA ARG A 117 -6.10 -14.48 -11.11
C ARG A 117 -7.43 -14.45 -11.88
N THR A 118 -7.95 -13.26 -12.18
CA THR A 118 -9.30 -13.11 -12.76
C THR A 118 -9.26 -12.88 -14.27
N HIS A 119 -8.08 -12.62 -14.83
CA HIS A 119 -7.84 -12.24 -16.23
C HIS A 119 -8.65 -11.02 -16.69
N ARG A 120 -9.27 -10.29 -15.77
CA ARG A 120 -9.98 -9.06 -16.09
C ARG A 120 -8.99 -7.93 -16.32
N ARG A 121 -9.30 -7.05 -17.28
CA ARG A 121 -8.55 -5.82 -17.48
C ARG A 121 -8.85 -4.85 -16.33
N VAL A 122 -7.82 -4.49 -15.58
CA VAL A 122 -7.86 -3.53 -14.48
C VAL A 122 -7.31 -2.20 -14.98
N PHE A 123 -7.92 -1.10 -14.54
CA PHE A 123 -7.47 0.26 -14.78
C PHE A 123 -6.98 0.81 -13.45
N ALA A 124 -5.77 1.35 -13.41
CA ALA A 124 -5.12 1.77 -12.18
C ALA A 124 -4.32 3.06 -12.38
N VAL A 125 -3.94 3.67 -11.26
CA VAL A 125 -3.04 4.83 -11.19
C VAL A 125 -1.88 4.47 -10.28
N ALA A 126 -0.66 4.44 -10.82
CA ALA A 126 0.56 4.30 -10.03
C ALA A 126 0.92 5.66 -9.40
N MET A 127 1.35 5.64 -8.14
CA MET A 127 1.71 6.82 -7.36
C MET A 127 3.17 6.73 -6.90
N LEU A 128 3.98 7.69 -7.32
CA LEU A 128 5.42 7.73 -7.04
C LEU A 128 5.78 9.01 -6.32
N ARG A 129 6.46 8.92 -5.19
CA ARG A 129 7.06 10.08 -4.52
C ARG A 129 8.41 10.39 -5.16
N LEU A 130 8.57 11.61 -5.64
CA LEU A 130 9.80 12.11 -6.25
C LEU A 130 10.38 13.26 -5.43
N ARG A 131 11.71 13.26 -5.29
CA ARG A 131 12.50 14.33 -4.69
C ARG A 131 13.76 14.56 -5.53
N LYS A 132 14.21 15.81 -5.62
CA LYS A 132 15.42 16.13 -6.40
C LYS A 132 16.63 15.37 -5.85
N HIS A 133 17.35 14.70 -6.74
CA HIS A 133 18.59 13.96 -6.50
C HIS A 133 18.46 12.85 -5.45
N ARG A 134 17.26 12.27 -5.30
CA ARG A 134 16.99 11.14 -4.41
C ARG A 134 16.32 10.01 -5.20
N GLU A 135 16.35 8.82 -4.62
CA GLU A 135 15.59 7.68 -5.13
C GLU A 135 14.09 7.97 -5.09
N GLY A 136 13.38 7.43 -6.08
CA GLY A 136 11.93 7.47 -6.12
C GLY A 136 11.34 6.50 -5.10
N GLY A 137 10.22 6.87 -4.49
CA GLY A 137 9.47 5.97 -3.63
C GLY A 137 8.19 5.51 -4.31
N PHE A 138 7.96 4.22 -4.42
CA PHE A 138 6.65 3.70 -4.79
C PHE A 138 5.69 3.83 -3.59
N LEU A 139 4.60 4.58 -3.75
CA LEU A 139 3.61 4.75 -2.69
C LEU A 139 2.51 3.70 -2.77
N GLY A 140 2.15 3.27 -3.98
CA GLY A 140 1.08 2.30 -4.21
C GLY A 140 0.39 2.49 -5.57
N GLU A 141 -0.65 1.69 -5.77
CA GLU A 141 -1.56 1.75 -6.92
C GLU A 141 -2.99 1.97 -6.44
N ALA A 142 -3.70 2.88 -7.09
CA ALA A 142 -5.11 3.12 -6.82
C ALA A 142 -5.94 2.60 -7.99
N TYR A 143 -6.93 1.75 -7.72
CA TYR A 143 -7.72 1.12 -8.78
C TYR A 143 -8.97 1.93 -9.10
N PHE A 144 -9.38 1.91 -10.36
CA PHE A 144 -10.68 2.44 -10.74
C PHE A 144 -11.78 1.52 -10.19
N PRO A 145 -12.93 2.05 -9.70
CA PRO A 145 -13.97 1.22 -9.11
C PRO A 145 -14.43 0.12 -10.05
N GLU A 146 -14.60 -1.10 -9.53
CA GLU A 146 -14.94 -2.26 -10.35
C GLU A 146 -16.29 -2.09 -11.06
N GLY A 147 -17.28 -1.50 -10.37
CA GLY A 147 -18.66 -1.33 -10.83
C GLY A 147 -18.88 -0.29 -11.93
N LEU A 148 -17.87 0.52 -12.29
CA LEU A 148 -18.02 1.50 -13.37
C LEU A 148 -18.14 0.82 -14.74
N MET A 149 -18.95 1.42 -15.62
CA MET A 149 -18.99 1.02 -17.02
C MET A 149 -17.65 1.33 -17.70
N LEU A 150 -17.32 0.55 -18.74
CA LEU A 150 -16.05 0.71 -19.46
C LEU A 150 -15.89 2.11 -20.08
N GLY A 151 -16.99 2.73 -20.51
CA GLY A 151 -17.01 4.10 -21.01
C GLY A 151 -16.54 5.10 -19.95
N GLU A 152 -17.12 5.04 -18.76
CA GLU A 152 -16.77 5.92 -17.63
C GLU A 152 -15.30 5.77 -17.21
N LYS A 153 -14.80 4.52 -17.15
CA LYS A 153 -13.38 4.24 -16.87
C LYS A 153 -12.49 4.89 -17.93
N ARG A 154 -12.83 4.74 -19.21
CA ARG A 154 -12.06 5.32 -20.34
C ARG A 154 -12.09 6.84 -20.32
N ASP A 155 -13.23 7.46 -20.02
CA ASP A 155 -13.35 8.91 -20.01
C ASP A 155 -12.48 9.54 -18.92
N LEU A 156 -12.54 9.03 -17.69
CA LEU A 156 -11.68 9.50 -16.60
C LEU A 156 -10.20 9.22 -16.91
N TRP A 157 -9.88 8.03 -17.39
CA TRP A 157 -8.52 7.69 -17.79
C TRP A 157 -7.96 8.67 -18.84
N GLN A 158 -8.75 8.97 -19.88
CA GLN A 158 -8.35 9.92 -20.91
C GLN A 158 -8.20 11.34 -20.35
N ARG A 159 -9.08 11.77 -19.43
CA ARG A 159 -8.93 13.06 -18.74
C ARG A 159 -7.60 13.14 -18.00
N LEU A 160 -7.26 12.11 -17.22
CA LEU A 160 -5.99 12.06 -16.49
C LEU A 160 -4.78 12.03 -17.45
N ASN A 161 -4.85 11.25 -18.53
CA ASN A 161 -3.75 11.19 -19.50
C ASN A 161 -3.54 12.48 -20.29
N ARG A 162 -4.59 13.28 -20.54
CA ARG A 162 -4.43 14.61 -21.14
C ARG A 162 -3.63 15.56 -20.26
N GLN A 163 -3.61 15.34 -18.95
CA GLN A 163 -2.85 16.13 -17.99
C GLN A 163 -1.43 15.58 -17.75
N ALA A 164 -1.19 14.33 -18.16
CA ALA A 164 0.07 13.63 -17.96
C ALA A 164 1.11 14.05 -19.01
N THR A 165 1.72 15.21 -18.81
CA THR A 165 2.64 15.82 -19.78
C THR A 165 4.10 15.40 -19.63
N PHE A 166 4.50 14.84 -18.49
CA PHE A 166 5.88 14.42 -18.25
C PHE A 166 6.08 12.99 -18.76
N ASP A 167 7.16 12.76 -19.49
CA ASP A 167 7.65 11.41 -19.76
C ASP A 167 8.79 10.99 -18.83
N ARG A 168 9.30 9.77 -19.01
CA ARG A 168 10.44 9.24 -18.23
C ARG A 168 11.68 10.13 -18.30
N ARG A 169 12.00 10.68 -19.48
CA ARG A 169 13.20 11.53 -19.67
C ARG A 169 13.01 12.87 -18.97
N ASP A 170 11.80 13.42 -19.00
CA ASP A 170 11.48 14.65 -18.29
C ASP A 170 11.64 14.47 -16.78
N LEU A 171 11.13 13.37 -16.21
CA LEU A 171 11.29 13.10 -14.78
C LEU A 171 12.77 12.94 -14.39
N ILE A 172 13.56 12.20 -15.17
CA ILE A 172 14.99 12.04 -14.93
C ILE A 172 15.73 13.39 -15.02
N ARG A 173 15.36 14.24 -15.99
CA ARG A 173 15.97 15.57 -16.13
C ARG A 173 15.65 16.48 -14.94
N HIS A 174 14.42 16.45 -14.43
CA HIS A 174 13.98 17.35 -13.35
C HIS A 174 14.36 16.87 -11.95
N PHE A 175 14.34 15.56 -11.71
CA PHE A 175 14.54 14.96 -10.38
C PHE A 175 15.85 14.19 -10.25
N GLY A 176 16.56 13.93 -11.35
CA GLY A 176 17.83 13.22 -11.38
C GLY A 176 17.71 11.75 -11.80
N PRO A 177 18.85 11.07 -11.99
CA PRO A 177 18.90 9.71 -12.55
C PRO A 177 18.24 8.65 -11.67
N LEU A 178 18.19 8.88 -10.35
CA LEU A 178 17.64 7.94 -9.37
C LEU A 178 16.12 8.09 -9.18
N ALA A 179 15.49 9.10 -9.78
CA ALA A 179 14.08 9.43 -9.52
C ALA A 179 13.10 8.28 -9.84
N LEU A 180 13.49 7.36 -10.71
CA LEU A 180 12.69 6.22 -11.14
C LEU A 180 13.33 4.87 -10.79
N HIS A 181 14.38 4.87 -9.96
CA HIS A 181 14.77 3.67 -9.23
C HIS A 181 13.79 3.52 -8.07
N LEU A 182 12.89 2.54 -8.22
CA LEU A 182 11.94 2.15 -7.19
C LEU A 182 12.54 0.96 -6.44
N PRO A 183 12.64 1.03 -5.10
CA PRO A 183 13.09 -0.09 -4.28
C PRO A 183 12.20 -1.32 -4.46
#